data_AF-A0A351G0H6-F1
#
_entry.id   AF-A0A351G0H6-F1
#
_cell.length_a   1.000
_cell.length_b   1.000
_cell.length_c   1.000
_cell.angle_alpha   90.00
_cell.angle_beta   90.00
_cell.angle_gamma   90.00
#
_symmetry.space_group_name_H-M   'P 1'
#
loop_
_entity.id
_entity.type
_entity.pdbx_description
1 polymer ?
#
loop_
_entity_poly.entity_id
_entity_poly.type
_entity_poly.pdbx_seq_one_letter_code
_entity_poly.pdbx_strand_id
1 'polypeptide(L)'
;MKLSWMMNRLKALVLLGKCRGDEIWPLDLCRQEGVPESWLSELADALESGFDSDRNTIYLNDQVVNQFHGVPDLLLAYKLAESLGIDTARATSTALSRTAQVQALKEAVDE
;
A
#
# COMPACT_ATOMS: atom_id res chain seq x y z
N MET A 1 9.78 12.11 -26.93
CA MET A 1 9.21 12.67 -25.68
C MET A 1 9.22 11.59 -24.62
N LYS A 2 10.08 11.68 -23.60
CA LYS A 2 10.01 10.82 -22.41
C LYS A 2 8.94 11.44 -21.51
N LEU A 3 7.70 10.95 -21.56
CA LEU A 3 6.72 11.31 -20.53
C LEU A 3 7.26 10.72 -19.21
N SER A 4 7.78 11.60 -18.37
CA SER A 4 8.25 11.25 -17.04
C SER A 4 7.06 10.72 -16.24
N TRP A 5 7.08 9.43 -15.90
CA TRP A 5 6.16 8.76 -14.98
C TRP A 5 6.37 9.26 -13.54
N MET A 6 6.26 10.56 -13.34
CA MET A 6 6.27 11.16 -12.02
C MET A 6 4.83 11.06 -11.50
N MET A 7 4.63 10.33 -10.40
CA MET A 7 3.34 10.28 -9.71
C MET A 7 2.82 11.71 -9.51
N ASN A 8 1.68 12.04 -10.10
CA ASN A 8 1.08 13.36 -9.92
C ASN A 8 0.57 13.47 -8.47
N ARG A 9 0.84 14.61 -7.80
CA ARG A 9 0.39 14.90 -6.43
C ARG A 9 -1.08 14.54 -6.20
N LEU A 10 -1.97 14.96 -7.11
CA LEU A 10 -3.41 14.66 -6.99
C LEU A 10 -3.69 13.15 -6.97
N LYS A 11 -2.97 12.39 -7.81
CA LYS A 11 -3.11 10.94 -7.88
C LYS A 11 -2.59 10.27 -6.61
N ALA A 12 -1.47 10.75 -6.08
CA ALA A 12 -0.92 10.24 -4.83
C ALA A 12 -1.90 10.43 -3.66
N LEU A 13 -2.55 11.60 -3.56
CA LEU A 13 -3.57 11.88 -2.56
C LEU A 13 -4.78 10.93 -2.69
N VAL A 14 -5.28 10.73 -3.91
CA VAL A 14 -6.39 9.80 -4.16
C VAL A 14 -6.04 8.36 -3.76
N LEU A 15 -4.84 7.90 -4.10
CA LEU A 15 -4.38 6.55 -3.74
C LEU A 15 -4.16 6.40 -2.23
N LEU A 16 -3.60 7.42 -1.58
CA LEU A 16 -3.41 7.41 -0.14
C LEU A 16 -4.77 7.33 0.58
N GLY A 17 -5.78 8.06 0.09
CA GLY A 17 -7.15 8.00 0.58
C GLY A 17 -7.77 6.60 0.55
N LYS A 18 -7.39 5.77 -0.43
CA LYS A 18 -7.86 4.38 -0.58
C LYS A 18 -7.19 3.39 0.36
N CYS A 19 -6.01 3.70 0.89
CA CYS A 19 -5.28 2.80 1.80
C CYS A 19 -6.01 2.70 3.15
N ARG A 20 -6.01 1.51 3.74
CA ARG A 20 -6.58 1.18 5.06
C ARG A 20 -5.53 0.72 6.08
N GLY A 21 -4.40 0.19 5.61
CA GLY A 21 -3.26 -0.26 6.42
C GLY A 21 -3.28 -1.75 6.76
N ASP A 22 -4.37 -2.46 6.51
CA ASP A 22 -4.56 -3.87 6.78
C ASP A 22 -4.93 -4.68 5.52
N GLU A 23 -4.83 -4.07 4.33
CA GLU A 23 -5.14 -4.71 3.06
C GLU A 23 -3.87 -5.02 2.25
N ILE A 24 -3.96 -6.03 1.39
CA ILE A 24 -2.95 -6.30 0.38
C ILE A 24 -3.61 -6.13 -0.98
N TRP A 25 -3.08 -5.23 -1.79
CA TRP A 25 -3.63 -4.95 -3.11
C TRP A 25 -3.04 -5.91 -4.15
N PRO A 26 -3.88 -6.58 -4.96
CA PRO A 26 -3.39 -7.34 -6.10
C PRO A 26 -2.63 -6.42 -7.06
N LEU A 27 -1.57 -6.93 -7.69
CA LEU A 27 -0.75 -6.12 -8.62
C LEU A 27 -1.59 -5.53 -9.76
N ASP A 28 -2.55 -6.27 -10.28
CA ASP A 28 -3.42 -5.78 -11.35
C ASP A 28 -4.30 -4.61 -10.89
N LEU A 29 -4.76 -4.61 -9.64
CA LEU A 29 -5.46 -3.47 -9.06
C LEU A 29 -4.51 -2.27 -8.97
N CYS A 30 -3.29 -2.45 -8.45
CA CYS A 30 -2.32 -1.37 -8.36
C CYS A 30 -1.99 -0.77 -9.74
N ARG A 31 -1.89 -1.59 -10.78
CA ARG A 31 -1.69 -1.15 -12.18
C ARG A 31 -2.87 -0.37 -12.73
N GLN A 32 -4.09 -0.82 -12.48
CA GLN A 32 -5.32 -0.12 -12.90
C GLN A 32 -5.46 1.23 -12.22
N GLU A 33 -5.13 1.27 -10.93
CA GLU A 33 -5.00 2.49 -10.14
C GLU A 33 -3.80 3.35 -10.55
N GLY A 34 -2.91 2.77 -11.37
CA GLY A 34 -1.73 3.35 -11.99
C GLY A 34 -0.67 3.80 -10.99
N VAL A 35 -0.42 2.94 -10.01
CA VAL A 35 0.82 2.87 -9.25
C VAL A 35 1.99 2.57 -10.22
N PRO A 36 3.13 3.28 -10.14
CA PRO A 36 4.28 3.03 -11.02
C PRO A 36 4.83 1.61 -10.90
N GLU A 37 5.19 0.99 -12.03
CA GLU A 37 5.79 -0.35 -12.06
C GLU A 37 7.08 -0.47 -11.23
N SER A 38 7.85 0.61 -11.12
CA SER A 38 9.03 0.65 -10.25
C SER A 38 8.67 0.47 -8.78
N TRP A 39 7.52 0.99 -8.34
CA TRP A 39 7.03 0.81 -6.97
C TRP A 39 6.45 -0.58 -6.79
N LEU A 40 5.74 -1.12 -7.79
CA LEU A 40 5.26 -2.50 -7.72
C LEU A 40 6.43 -3.46 -7.55
N SER A 41 7.51 -3.29 -8.32
CA SER A 41 8.69 -4.16 -8.24
C SER A 41 9.41 -4.07 -6.89
N GLU A 42 9.25 -2.95 -6.17
CA GLU A 42 9.89 -2.71 -4.88
C GLU A 42 9.01 -3.14 -3.70
N LEU A 43 7.70 -2.90 -3.80
CA LEU A 43 6.74 -3.08 -2.72
C LEU A 43 5.97 -4.40 -2.80
N ALA A 44 5.94 -5.04 -3.97
CA ALA A 44 5.30 -6.32 -4.11
C ALA A 44 6.09 -7.35 -3.32
N ASP A 45 5.39 -8.07 -2.46
CA ASP A 45 5.96 -9.15 -1.68
C ASP A 45 5.13 -10.42 -1.89
N ALA A 46 5.81 -11.55 -1.89
CA ALA A 46 5.18 -12.85 -1.84
C ALA A 46 4.82 -13.12 -0.38
N LEU A 47 3.63 -12.66 0.04
CA LEU A 47 3.14 -12.95 1.36
C LEU A 47 2.69 -14.42 1.38
N GLU A 48 3.56 -15.27 1.94
CA GLU A 48 3.17 -16.61 2.36
C GLU A 48 2.15 -16.45 3.49
N SER A 49 0.98 -17.06 3.34
CA SER A 49 0.02 -17.09 4.44
C SER A 49 0.69 -17.83 5.60
N GLY A 50 1.06 -17.10 6.64
CA GLY A 50 1.79 -17.62 7.79
C GLY A 50 1.06 -18.82 8.38
N PHE A 51 1.73 -19.96 8.36
CA PHE A 51 1.30 -21.26 8.87
C PHE A 51 1.26 -21.25 10.43
N ASP A 52 0.55 -20.31 11.06
CA ASP A 52 0.42 -20.25 12.53
C ASP A 52 -1.00 -19.89 13.03
N SER A 53 -2.00 -19.96 12.14
CA SER A 53 -3.40 -20.09 12.53
C SER A 53 -4.23 -20.56 11.35
N ASP A 54 -4.91 -21.69 11.52
CA ASP A 54 -5.91 -22.33 10.62
C ASP A 54 -7.09 -21.42 10.18
N ARG A 55 -7.01 -20.10 10.39
CA ARG A 55 -8.09 -19.12 10.18
C ARG A 55 -7.88 -18.16 9.00
N ASN A 56 -6.72 -18.15 8.34
CA ASN A 56 -6.41 -17.22 7.26
C ASN A 56 -6.17 -17.92 5.92
N THR A 57 -7.14 -18.71 5.48
CA THR A 57 -7.19 -19.16 4.08
C THR A 57 -7.64 -17.99 3.22
N ILE A 58 -6.74 -17.46 2.39
CA ILE A 58 -7.08 -16.48 1.37
C ILE A 58 -7.74 -17.24 0.21
N TYR A 59 -9.04 -17.00 0.01
CA TYR A 59 -9.78 -17.55 -1.12
C TYR A 59 -9.71 -16.56 -2.28
N LEU A 60 -9.07 -16.96 -3.38
CA LEU A 60 -9.11 -16.23 -4.64
C LEU A 60 -9.79 -17.14 -5.68
N ASN A 61 -10.98 -16.75 -6.16
CA ASN A 61 -11.76 -17.51 -7.16
C ASN A 61 -12.00 -18.99 -6.78
N ASP A 62 -12.46 -19.27 -5.54
CA ASP A 62 -12.68 -20.62 -5.00
C ASP A 62 -11.44 -21.54 -4.98
N GLN A 63 -10.23 -20.99 -5.16
CA GLN A 63 -8.97 -21.71 -5.01
C GLN A 63 -8.19 -21.22 -3.80
N VAL A 64 -7.69 -22.19 -3.03
CA VAL A 64 -6.76 -21.95 -1.90
C VAL A 64 -5.42 -21.55 -2.48
N VAL A 65 -5.07 -20.26 -2.37
CA VAL A 65 -3.75 -19.75 -2.78
C VAL A 65 -2.90 -19.59 -1.54
N ASN A 66 -1.91 -20.49 -1.37
CA ASN A 66 -0.98 -20.47 -0.24
C ASN A 66 0.01 -19.30 -0.28
N GLN A 67 0.08 -18.59 -1.40
CA GLN A 67 0.93 -17.42 -1.61
C GLN A 67 0.12 -16.36 -2.33
N PHE A 68 -0.06 -15.20 -1.69
CA PHE A 68 -0.68 -14.04 -2.32
C PHE A 68 0.41 -13.03 -2.65
N HIS A 69 0.61 -12.78 -3.94
CA HIS A 69 1.57 -11.80 -4.43
C HIS A 69 0.86 -10.46 -4.64
N GLY A 70 1.22 -9.47 -3.83
CA GLY A 70 0.58 -8.16 -3.84
C GLY A 70 1.37 -7.11 -3.09
N VAL A 71 0.85 -5.89 -3.10
CA VAL A 71 1.45 -4.76 -2.41
C VAL A 71 0.69 -4.53 -1.10
N PRO A 72 1.34 -4.62 0.08
CA PRO A 72 0.73 -4.20 1.33
C PRO A 72 0.37 -2.72 1.24
N ASP A 73 -0.89 -2.39 1.47
CA ASP A 73 -1.38 -1.02 1.31
C ASP A 73 -0.76 -0.04 2.31
N LEU A 74 -0.32 -0.54 3.47
CA LEU A 74 0.49 0.21 4.43
C LEU A 74 1.79 0.69 3.79
N LEU A 75 2.53 -0.20 3.14
CA LEU A 75 3.80 0.16 2.50
C LEU A 75 3.57 1.14 1.34
N LEU A 76 2.48 0.94 0.59
CA LEU A 76 2.05 1.87 -0.43
C LEU A 76 1.70 3.25 0.16
N ALA A 77 1.02 3.31 1.31
CA ALA A 77 0.69 4.55 2.00
C ALA A 77 1.94 5.32 2.43
N TYR A 78 2.94 4.64 3.00
CA TYR A 78 4.25 5.24 3.32
C TYR A 78 4.91 5.83 2.07
N LYS A 79 5.01 5.03 1.00
CA LYS A 79 5.60 5.46 -0.28
C LYS A 79 4.90 6.69 -0.85
N LEU A 80 3.57 6.72 -0.78
CA LEU A 80 2.74 7.83 -1.25
C LEU A 80 2.98 9.08 -0.42
N ALA A 81 2.94 8.99 0.92
CA ALA A 81 3.17 10.11 1.81
C ALA A 81 4.59 10.70 1.66
N GLU A 82 5.61 9.84 1.54
CA GLU A 82 6.99 10.26 1.26
C GLU A 82 7.09 11.01 -0.07
N SER A 83 6.44 10.51 -1.13
CA SER A 83 6.39 11.19 -2.43
C SER A 83 5.69 12.55 -2.38
N LEU A 84 4.83 12.76 -1.38
CA LEU A 84 4.13 14.02 -1.13
C LEU A 84 4.94 14.99 -0.24
N GLY A 85 6.10 14.55 0.27
CA GLY A 85 7.02 15.33 1.10
C GLY A 85 6.79 15.18 2.60
N ILE A 86 6.03 14.18 3.05
CA ILE A 86 5.75 13.96 4.48
C ILE A 86 6.90 13.23 5.15
N ASP A 87 7.30 13.70 6.34
CA ASP A 87 8.13 12.96 7.28
C ASP A 87 7.29 11.88 7.95
N THR A 88 7.28 10.69 7.34
CA THR A 88 6.44 9.57 7.75
C THR A 88 6.80 9.04 9.13
N ALA A 89 8.09 9.02 9.48
CA ALA A 89 8.57 8.57 10.78
C ALA A 89 8.05 9.46 11.91
N ARG A 90 8.02 10.78 11.68
CA ARG A 90 7.42 11.72 12.62
C ARG A 90 5.90 11.56 12.69
N ALA A 91 5.24 11.51 11.53
CA ALA A 91 3.78 11.43 11.43
C ALA A 91 3.23 10.18 12.13
N THR A 92 3.91 9.04 12.04
CA THR A 92 3.42 7.76 12.59
C THR A 92 3.99 7.40 13.95
N SER A 93 4.78 8.29 14.58
CA SER A 93 5.51 8.02 15.82
C SER A 93 4.65 7.55 17.01
N THR A 94 3.37 7.95 17.05
CA THR A 94 2.42 7.58 18.11
C THR A 94 1.41 6.51 17.68
N ALA A 95 1.46 6.09 16.41
CA ALA A 95 0.48 5.17 15.83
C ALA A 95 0.87 3.70 16.04
N LEU A 96 0.08 3.01 16.87
CA LEU A 96 0.39 1.63 17.32
C LEU A 96 -0.15 0.53 16.39
N SER A 97 -1.15 0.83 15.55
CA SER A 97 -1.71 -0.12 14.58
C SER A 97 -1.44 0.33 13.16
N ARG A 98 -1.43 -0.61 12.21
CA ARG A 98 -1.23 -0.29 10.79
C ARG A 98 -2.28 0.69 10.25
N THR A 99 -3.54 0.50 10.63
CA THR A 99 -4.63 1.43 10.30
C THR A 99 -4.42 2.81 10.90
N ALA A 100 -3.97 2.89 12.16
CA ALA A 100 -3.65 4.17 12.79
C ALA A 100 -2.48 4.87 12.08
N GLN A 101 -1.50 4.12 11.59
CA GLN A 101 -0.38 4.69 10.81
C GLN A 101 -0.89 5.29 9.50
N VAL A 102 -1.71 4.56 8.73
CA VAL A 102 -2.31 5.11 7.49
C VAL A 102 -3.16 6.34 7.78
N GLN A 103 -3.92 6.35 8.87
CA GLN A 103 -4.71 7.50 9.27
C GLN A 103 -3.83 8.72 9.59
N ALA A 104 -2.75 8.52 10.37
CA ALA A 104 -1.80 9.59 10.67
C ALA A 104 -1.11 10.14 9.41
N LEU A 105 -0.81 9.28 8.42
CA LEU A 105 -0.26 9.71 7.14
C LEU A 105 -1.27 10.54 6.32
N LYS A 106 -2.56 10.20 6.36
CA LYS A 106 -3.62 10.98 5.72
C LYS A 106 -3.77 12.34 6.37
N GLU A 107 -3.76 12.40 7.70
CA GLU A 107 -3.84 13.66 8.45
C GLU A 107 -2.64 14.56 8.13
N ALA A 108 -1.44 14.00 8.08
CA ALA A 108 -0.23 14.75 7.78
C ALA A 108 -0.17 15.35 6.36
N VAL A 109 -0.87 14.78 5.36
CA VAL A 109 -0.94 15.37 4.01
C VAL A 109 -2.00 16.45 3.86
N ASP A 110 -2.98 16.47 4.75
CA ASP A 110 -4.08 17.44 4.75
C ASP A 110 -3.71 18.73 5.50
N GLU A 111 -2.71 18.69 6.38
CA GLU A 111 -2.09 19.85 7.05
C GLU A 111 -1.18 20.69 6.13
#